data_AF-A0A7X4DQF9-F1
#
_entry.id   AF-A0A7X4DQF9-F1
#
_cell.length_a   1.000
_cell.length_b   1.000
_cell.length_c   1.000
_cell.angle_alpha   90.00
_cell.angle_beta   90.00
_cell.angle_gamma   90.00
#
_symmetry.space_group_name_H-M   'P 1'
#
loop_
_entity.id
_entity.type
_entity.pdbx_description
1 polymer ?
#
loop_
_entity_poly.entity_id
_entity_poly.type
_entity_poly.pdbx_seq_one_letter_code
_entity_poly.pdbx_strand_id
1 'polypeptide(L)'
;MRNGTAAVIGGGVIGGGWAARFLLNGWNVKVFDPDPEAKRRIGEVIGNARRSLPMLYERSLPEEGELAFVTSVAEAVAGVDYVQESVPERLELKRKVYAEVESVAPDVPLGSSTSGFKPSDLRKGLASGTRLFVAHPFNPVYLLPLVELVSGGGDADIQASASRILTSIGMRPLVVRAEIDAHIADRFLEAVWREALWLVRDDIATTGEIDDAIRLGLGLRWAQMGLFETYRIAGGEGGMAHFVEQFGPALAWPWTRLMDVPELTPDLVKKIGDQSDVQSGMHSIRELEALRDRNLVAVLRALKREGSAAGRVIADHEANLGGEDLGRIPMITVRRMVPSDWTDYNGHMNESRYGQVFSDAADAVLAHVGAGPDYVSAGRSFFTVSTKTDYLLETHAGETIQVETRMLIGEGKKLKLRHEMQRAFDGSVLATCEQFLLHVNLETRKSCDPERPVEDAIKEIADAHGHGRES
;
A
#
# COMPACT_ATOMS: atom_id res chain seq x y z
N MET A 1 18.09 -13.64 -7.81
CA MET A 1 17.24 -14.64 -7.10
C MET A 1 16.03 -14.90 -7.96
N ARG A 2 15.41 -16.09 -7.91
CA ARG A 2 14.20 -16.37 -8.70
C ARG A 2 13.02 -15.62 -8.08
N ASN A 3 12.21 -14.95 -8.90
CA ASN A 3 10.97 -14.32 -8.46
C ASN A 3 10.00 -15.38 -7.92
N GLY A 4 9.34 -15.10 -6.79
CA GLY A 4 8.28 -15.96 -6.27
C GLY A 4 7.12 -16.07 -7.25
N THR A 5 6.39 -17.19 -7.22
CA THR A 5 5.22 -17.42 -8.07
C THR A 5 3.98 -17.66 -7.22
N ALA A 6 2.92 -16.88 -7.42
CA ALA A 6 1.63 -17.04 -6.75
C ALA A 6 0.57 -17.56 -7.72
N ALA A 7 -0.30 -18.46 -7.25
CA ALA A 7 -1.52 -18.83 -7.95
C ALA A 7 -2.72 -18.09 -7.34
N VAL A 8 -3.57 -17.51 -8.18
CA VAL A 8 -4.84 -16.90 -7.78
C VAL A 8 -5.98 -17.68 -8.41
N ILE A 9 -6.84 -18.26 -7.57
CA ILE A 9 -8.00 -19.06 -8.01
C ILE A 9 -9.27 -18.24 -7.80
N GLY A 10 -9.89 -17.76 -8.87
CA GLY A 10 -10.99 -16.80 -8.86
C GLY A 10 -10.52 -15.38 -9.15
N GLY A 11 -11.07 -14.78 -10.20
CA GLY A 11 -10.73 -13.51 -10.83
C GLY A 11 -11.80 -12.42 -10.67
N GLY A 12 -12.50 -12.43 -9.54
CA GLY A 12 -13.35 -11.32 -9.11
C GLY A 12 -12.53 -10.13 -8.58
N VAL A 13 -13.20 -9.18 -7.92
CA VAL A 13 -12.56 -7.97 -7.35
C VAL A 13 -11.41 -8.32 -6.40
N ILE A 14 -11.62 -9.24 -5.46
CA ILE A 14 -10.61 -9.65 -4.47
C ILE A 14 -9.45 -10.42 -5.12
N GLY A 15 -9.76 -11.36 -6.01
CA GLY A 15 -8.74 -12.12 -6.74
C GLY A 15 -7.86 -11.23 -7.63
N GLY A 16 -8.48 -10.30 -8.37
CA GLY A 16 -7.75 -9.29 -9.14
C GLY A 16 -6.88 -8.39 -8.24
N GLY A 17 -7.36 -8.07 -7.04
CA GLY A 17 -6.60 -7.31 -6.04
C GLY A 17 -5.38 -8.05 -5.53
N TRP A 18 -5.49 -9.34 -5.23
CA TRP A 18 -4.35 -10.20 -4.88
C TRP A 18 -3.37 -10.36 -6.03
N ALA A 19 -3.86 -10.61 -7.24
CA ALA A 19 -3.04 -10.70 -8.43
C ALA A 19 -2.22 -9.42 -8.62
N ALA A 20 -2.87 -8.25 -8.55
CA ALA A 20 -2.19 -6.96 -8.63
C ALA A 20 -1.14 -6.76 -7.52
N ARG A 21 -1.45 -7.16 -6.28
CA ARG A 21 -0.55 -7.02 -5.14
C ARG A 21 0.72 -7.84 -5.30
N PHE A 22 0.62 -9.11 -5.69
CA PHE A 22 1.79 -9.95 -5.95
C PHE A 22 2.58 -9.44 -7.17
N LEU A 23 1.88 -9.18 -8.27
CA LEU A 23 2.46 -8.81 -9.56
C LEU A 23 3.32 -7.53 -9.48
N LEU A 24 2.80 -6.48 -8.83
CA LEU A 24 3.49 -5.20 -8.66
C LEU A 24 4.61 -5.23 -7.61
N ASN A 25 4.76 -6.33 -6.86
CA ASN A 25 5.88 -6.57 -5.96
C ASN A 25 6.85 -7.62 -6.53
N GLY A 26 6.84 -7.81 -7.86
CA GLY A 26 7.80 -8.63 -8.58
C GLY A 26 7.55 -10.14 -8.57
N TRP A 27 6.38 -10.58 -8.08
CA TRP A 27 6.00 -11.99 -8.16
C TRP A 27 5.36 -12.31 -9.50
N ASN A 28 5.66 -13.50 -10.04
CA ASN A 28 4.90 -14.05 -11.14
C ASN A 28 3.52 -14.50 -10.64
N VAL A 29 2.48 -14.31 -11.43
CA VAL A 29 1.10 -14.63 -11.04
C VAL A 29 0.44 -15.51 -12.10
N LYS A 30 -0.01 -16.69 -11.68
CA LYS A 30 -0.90 -17.55 -12.47
C LYS A 30 -2.33 -17.38 -12.00
N VAL A 31 -3.25 -17.07 -12.92
CA VAL A 31 -4.66 -16.88 -12.59
C VAL A 31 -5.53 -17.90 -13.29
N PHE A 32 -6.41 -18.56 -12.54
CA PHE A 32 -7.49 -19.36 -13.08
C PHE A 32 -8.84 -18.80 -12.66
N ASP A 33 -9.73 -18.58 -13.64
CA ASP A 33 -11.15 -18.29 -13.44
C ASP A 33 -11.93 -18.87 -14.63
N PRO A 34 -13.06 -19.57 -14.40
CA PRO A 34 -13.85 -20.15 -15.49
C PRO A 34 -14.68 -19.13 -16.29
N ASP A 35 -14.85 -17.89 -15.81
CA ASP A 35 -15.60 -16.83 -16.48
C ASP A 35 -14.77 -16.22 -17.63
N PRO A 36 -15.26 -16.23 -18.88
CA PRO A 36 -14.53 -15.63 -20.02
C PRO A 36 -14.23 -14.13 -19.83
N GLU A 37 -15.00 -13.41 -19.00
CA GLU A 37 -14.79 -11.99 -18.71
C GLU A 37 -13.75 -11.73 -17.61
N ALA A 38 -13.25 -12.77 -16.93
CA ALA A 38 -12.32 -12.62 -15.81
C ALA A 38 -11.04 -11.88 -16.21
N LYS A 39 -10.49 -12.17 -17.41
CA LYS A 39 -9.29 -11.50 -17.93
C LYS A 39 -9.50 -9.99 -18.06
N ARG A 40 -10.66 -9.56 -18.55
CA ARG A 40 -10.99 -8.13 -18.66
C ARG A 40 -11.13 -7.49 -17.28
N ARG A 41 -11.91 -8.10 -16.37
CA ARG A 41 -12.13 -7.57 -15.01
C ARG A 41 -10.83 -7.48 -14.19
N ILE A 42 -9.99 -8.51 -14.24
CA ILE A 42 -8.69 -8.49 -13.57
C ILE A 42 -7.77 -7.45 -14.19
N GLY A 43 -7.76 -7.33 -15.52
CA GLY A 43 -6.99 -6.30 -16.22
C GLY A 43 -7.37 -4.89 -15.77
N GLU A 44 -8.65 -4.64 -15.49
CA GLU A 44 -9.14 -3.37 -14.94
C GLU A 44 -8.63 -3.12 -13.51
N VAL A 45 -8.72 -4.13 -12.63
CA VAL A 45 -8.21 -4.03 -11.25
C VAL A 45 -6.69 -3.82 -11.22
N ILE A 46 -5.93 -4.56 -12.04
CA ILE A 46 -4.48 -4.37 -12.18
C ILE A 46 -4.17 -2.98 -12.76
N GLY A 47 -4.98 -2.50 -13.71
CA GLY A 47 -4.87 -1.15 -14.24
C GLY A 47 -5.03 -0.08 -13.15
N ASN A 48 -6.01 -0.23 -12.26
CA ASN A 48 -6.19 0.66 -11.10
C ASN A 48 -4.98 0.58 -10.16
N ALA A 49 -4.53 -0.64 -9.84
CA ALA A 49 -3.40 -0.86 -8.96
C ALA A 49 -2.10 -0.24 -9.49
N ARG A 50 -1.81 -0.38 -10.80
CA ARG A 50 -0.65 0.25 -11.45
C ARG A 50 -0.66 1.77 -11.34
N ARG A 51 -1.84 2.40 -11.29
CA ARG A 51 -1.97 3.85 -11.12
C ARG A 51 -1.87 4.30 -9.67
N SER A 52 -2.19 3.45 -8.70
CA SER A 52 -2.37 3.89 -7.30
C SER A 52 -1.34 3.34 -6.32
N LEU A 53 -0.98 2.05 -6.41
CA LEU A 53 -0.04 1.45 -5.47
C LEU A 53 1.37 2.10 -5.52
N PRO A 54 1.98 2.35 -6.70
CA PRO A 54 3.30 2.98 -6.76
C PRO A 54 3.32 4.39 -6.18
N MET A 55 2.19 5.12 -6.18
CA MET A 55 2.09 6.46 -5.60
C MET A 55 2.32 6.50 -4.08
N LEU A 56 2.25 5.35 -3.39
CA LEU A 56 2.51 5.28 -1.95
C LEU A 56 4.02 5.33 -1.61
N TYR A 57 4.88 5.17 -2.62
CA TYR A 57 6.32 5.03 -2.45
C TYR A 57 7.06 6.25 -3.01
N GLU A 58 8.16 6.63 -2.35
CA GLU A 58 9.07 7.67 -2.81
C GLU A 58 10.16 7.11 -3.73
N ARG A 59 10.08 5.82 -4.04
CA ARG A 59 10.96 5.07 -4.93
C ARG A 59 10.18 4.07 -5.78
N SER A 60 10.88 3.41 -6.70
CA SER A 60 10.27 2.42 -7.58
C SER A 60 9.95 1.14 -6.82
N LEU A 61 8.78 0.57 -7.12
CA LEU A 61 8.53 -0.84 -6.83
C LEU A 61 9.46 -1.71 -7.68
N PRO A 62 9.68 -2.98 -7.29
CA PRO A 62 10.40 -3.95 -8.12
C PRO A 62 9.80 -4.05 -9.52
N GLU A 63 10.60 -4.55 -10.47
CA GLU A 63 10.09 -4.88 -11.80
C GLU A 63 8.87 -5.79 -11.69
N GLU A 64 7.83 -5.47 -12.45
CA GLU A 64 6.57 -6.21 -12.44
C GLU A 64 6.81 -7.67 -12.86
N GLY A 65 6.21 -8.63 -12.15
CA GLY A 65 6.31 -10.04 -12.51
C GLY A 65 5.52 -10.41 -13.77
N GLU A 66 5.57 -11.69 -14.16
CA GLU A 66 4.82 -12.22 -15.30
C GLU A 66 3.39 -12.61 -14.89
N LEU A 67 2.39 -12.13 -15.63
CA LEU A 67 0.98 -12.51 -15.46
C LEU A 67 0.56 -13.54 -16.51
N ALA A 68 0.14 -14.72 -16.07
CA ALA A 68 -0.38 -15.79 -16.93
C ALA A 68 -1.82 -16.16 -16.56
N PHE A 69 -2.71 -16.21 -17.56
CA PHE A 69 -4.04 -16.79 -17.43
C PHE A 69 -3.98 -18.23 -17.90
N VAL A 70 -4.42 -19.16 -17.04
CA VAL A 70 -4.34 -20.59 -17.28
C VAL A 70 -5.73 -21.22 -17.33
N THR A 71 -5.82 -22.48 -17.76
CA THR A 71 -7.10 -23.10 -18.13
C THR A 71 -7.66 -24.06 -17.08
N SER A 72 -6.91 -24.33 -16.01
CA SER A 72 -7.33 -25.19 -14.90
C SER A 72 -6.68 -24.79 -13.57
N VAL A 73 -7.28 -25.21 -12.46
CA VAL A 73 -6.66 -25.04 -11.12
C VAL A 73 -5.35 -25.81 -11.06
N ALA A 74 -5.30 -27.03 -11.59
CA ALA A 74 -4.08 -27.83 -11.64
C ALA A 74 -2.90 -27.11 -12.32
N GLU A 75 -3.15 -26.46 -13.46
CA GLU A 75 -2.13 -25.67 -14.17
C GLU A 75 -1.70 -24.42 -13.36
N ALA A 76 -2.66 -23.79 -12.67
CA ALA A 76 -2.41 -22.60 -11.85
C ALA A 76 -1.49 -22.91 -10.68
N VAL A 77 -1.71 -24.02 -9.97
CA VAL A 77 -0.99 -24.34 -8.72
C VAL A 77 0.29 -25.16 -8.93
N ALA A 78 0.55 -25.64 -10.15
CA ALA A 78 1.77 -26.38 -10.44
C ALA A 78 3.03 -25.51 -10.27
N GLY A 79 3.90 -25.90 -9.33
CA GLY A 79 5.22 -25.31 -9.11
C GLY A 79 5.21 -23.88 -8.57
N VAL A 80 4.15 -23.49 -7.86
CA VAL A 80 4.00 -22.17 -7.23
C VAL A 80 4.41 -22.19 -5.76
N ASP A 81 4.74 -21.02 -5.22
CA ASP A 81 5.20 -20.84 -3.84
C ASP A 81 4.06 -20.45 -2.89
N TYR A 82 2.94 -19.96 -3.44
CA TYR A 82 1.77 -19.51 -2.68
C TYR A 82 0.48 -19.68 -3.50
N VAL A 83 -0.61 -20.10 -2.87
CA VAL A 83 -1.94 -20.16 -3.50
C VAL A 83 -2.92 -19.29 -2.72
N GLN A 84 -3.64 -18.41 -3.43
CA GLN A 84 -4.74 -17.61 -2.89
C GLN A 84 -6.04 -17.97 -3.60
N GLU A 85 -7.00 -18.49 -2.86
CA GLU A 85 -8.35 -18.76 -3.33
C GLU A 85 -9.27 -17.56 -3.05
N SER A 86 -9.97 -17.10 -4.08
CA SER A 86 -10.92 -15.98 -4.08
C SER A 86 -12.17 -16.29 -4.92
N VAL A 87 -12.62 -17.54 -4.93
CA VAL A 87 -13.88 -17.97 -5.55
C VAL A 87 -15.08 -17.53 -4.70
N PRO A 88 -16.31 -17.54 -5.25
CA PRO A 88 -17.51 -17.10 -4.54
C PRO A 88 -17.69 -17.75 -3.16
N GLU A 89 -18.37 -17.05 -2.27
CA GLU A 89 -18.59 -17.42 -0.86
C GLU A 89 -19.57 -18.59 -0.70
N ARG A 90 -19.20 -19.75 -1.23
CA ARG A 90 -19.95 -21.00 -1.24
C ARG A 90 -19.05 -22.13 -0.74
N LEU A 91 -19.36 -22.64 0.44
CA LEU A 91 -18.50 -23.60 1.14
C LEU A 91 -18.15 -24.84 0.31
N GLU A 92 -19.14 -25.43 -0.37
CA GLU A 92 -18.91 -26.62 -1.21
C GLU A 92 -18.01 -26.35 -2.42
N LEU A 93 -18.13 -25.16 -3.03
CA LEU A 93 -17.27 -24.75 -4.14
C LEU A 93 -15.82 -24.57 -3.67
N LYS A 94 -15.63 -23.89 -2.55
CA LYS A 94 -14.32 -23.67 -1.93
C LYS A 94 -13.64 -25.01 -1.60
N ARG A 95 -14.34 -25.94 -0.94
CA ARG A 95 -13.84 -27.29 -0.64
C ARG A 95 -13.42 -28.06 -1.89
N LYS A 96 -14.20 -27.99 -2.97
CA LYS A 96 -13.84 -28.61 -4.25
C LYS A 96 -12.52 -28.07 -4.80
N VAL A 97 -12.34 -26.75 -4.77
CA VAL A 97 -11.08 -26.10 -5.19
C VAL A 97 -9.93 -26.58 -4.31
N TYR A 98 -10.09 -26.59 -2.98
CA TYR A 98 -9.02 -27.00 -2.07
C TYR A 98 -8.58 -28.45 -2.26
N ALA A 99 -9.52 -29.36 -2.54
CA ALA A 99 -9.21 -30.75 -2.83
C ALA A 99 -8.41 -30.90 -4.13
N GLU A 100 -8.75 -30.12 -5.16
CA GLU A 100 -7.98 -30.08 -6.42
C GLU A 100 -6.56 -29.53 -6.18
N VAL A 101 -6.43 -28.44 -5.41
CA VAL A 101 -5.11 -27.91 -5.02
C VAL A 101 -4.30 -28.93 -4.22
N GLU A 102 -4.91 -29.63 -3.25
CA GLU A 102 -4.26 -30.67 -2.46
C GLU A 102 -3.67 -31.79 -3.33
N SER A 103 -4.39 -32.17 -4.39
CA SER A 103 -3.97 -33.26 -5.27
C SER A 103 -2.75 -32.93 -6.14
N VAL A 104 -2.48 -31.65 -6.39
CA VAL A 104 -1.41 -31.19 -7.29
C VAL A 104 -0.24 -30.56 -6.53
N ALA A 105 -0.54 -29.79 -5.49
CA ALA A 105 0.43 -29.06 -4.68
C ALA A 105 0.15 -29.28 -3.18
N PRO A 106 0.46 -30.49 -2.65
CA PRO A 106 0.09 -30.87 -1.28
C PRO A 106 0.84 -30.11 -0.19
N ASP A 107 1.94 -29.43 -0.52
CA ASP A 107 2.84 -28.76 0.44
C ASP A 107 2.78 -27.23 0.38
N VAL A 108 2.02 -26.65 -0.57
CA VAL A 108 2.00 -25.19 -0.78
C VAL A 108 1.09 -24.49 0.24
N PRO A 109 1.49 -23.32 0.79
CA PRO A 109 0.59 -22.47 1.56
C PRO A 109 -0.66 -22.13 0.75
N LEU A 110 -1.84 -22.42 1.32
CA LEU A 110 -3.13 -22.19 0.68
C LEU A 110 -3.95 -21.21 1.52
N GLY A 111 -3.98 -19.95 1.09
CA GLY A 111 -4.82 -18.90 1.67
C GLY A 111 -6.21 -18.88 1.06
N SER A 112 -7.26 -18.78 1.87
CA SER A 112 -8.61 -18.43 1.43
C SER A 112 -8.92 -16.97 1.74
N SER A 113 -9.52 -16.27 0.78
CA SER A 113 -10.02 -14.89 0.95
C SER A 113 -11.40 -14.81 1.61
N THR A 114 -11.93 -15.91 2.16
CA THR A 114 -13.26 -15.92 2.81
C THR A 114 -13.37 -14.88 3.91
N SER A 115 -14.47 -14.13 3.89
CA SER A 115 -14.81 -13.16 4.93
C SER A 115 -15.52 -13.81 6.10
N GLY A 116 -16.22 -14.93 5.89
CA GLY A 116 -17.12 -15.50 6.90
C GLY A 116 -16.72 -16.85 7.49
N PHE A 117 -16.19 -17.76 6.67
CA PHE A 117 -16.04 -19.16 7.06
C PHE A 117 -14.82 -19.40 7.96
N LYS A 118 -14.99 -20.27 8.95
CA LYS A 118 -13.90 -20.76 9.80
C LYS A 118 -12.98 -21.70 9.02
N PRO A 119 -11.65 -21.64 9.24
CA PRO A 119 -10.72 -22.63 8.72
C PRO A 119 -11.16 -24.09 8.96
N SER A 120 -11.70 -24.40 10.15
CA SER A 120 -12.20 -25.76 10.46
C SER A 120 -13.34 -26.21 9.55
N ASP A 121 -14.22 -25.31 9.13
CA ASP A 121 -15.27 -25.62 8.15
C ASP A 121 -14.69 -25.83 6.76
N LEU A 122 -13.74 -24.99 6.35
CA LEU A 122 -13.09 -25.08 5.03
C LEU A 122 -12.31 -26.39 4.86
N ARG A 123 -11.70 -26.92 5.93
CA ARG A 123 -10.87 -28.13 5.90
C ARG A 123 -11.65 -29.44 5.85
N LYS A 124 -12.95 -29.44 6.14
CA LYS A 124 -13.74 -30.68 6.17
C LYS A 124 -13.68 -31.39 4.82
N GLY A 125 -13.22 -32.64 4.83
CA GLY A 125 -13.06 -33.47 3.64
C GLY A 125 -11.69 -33.39 2.95
N LEU A 126 -10.76 -32.56 3.45
CA LEU A 126 -9.37 -32.55 2.99
C LEU A 126 -8.55 -33.65 3.69
N ALA A 127 -7.53 -34.16 3.00
CA ALA A 127 -6.68 -35.24 3.50
C ALA A 127 -5.72 -34.77 4.60
N SER A 128 -5.07 -33.62 4.41
CA SER A 128 -4.20 -33.02 5.44
C SER A 128 -4.80 -31.73 5.97
N GLY A 129 -5.28 -30.83 5.09
CA GLY A 129 -5.93 -29.56 5.45
C GLY A 129 -5.08 -28.58 6.29
N THR A 130 -3.94 -29.00 6.85
CA THR A 130 -3.12 -28.23 7.79
C THR A 130 -2.47 -26.99 7.17
N ARG A 131 -2.25 -27.02 5.84
CA ARG A 131 -1.70 -25.89 5.06
C ARG A 131 -2.73 -24.83 4.65
N LEU A 132 -4.02 -25.13 4.81
CA LEU A 132 -5.10 -24.19 4.50
C LEU A 132 -5.23 -23.18 5.64
N PHE A 133 -5.23 -21.90 5.36
CA PHE A 133 -5.54 -20.85 6.31
C PHE A 133 -6.43 -19.81 5.65
N VAL A 134 -7.10 -18.99 6.45
CA VAL A 134 -7.74 -17.78 5.94
C VAL A 134 -6.69 -16.69 5.86
N ALA A 135 -6.62 -16.02 4.72
CA ALA A 135 -5.91 -14.77 4.49
C ALA A 135 -6.92 -13.76 3.95
N HIS A 136 -7.70 -13.19 4.85
CA HIS A 136 -8.81 -12.29 4.54
C HIS A 136 -8.27 -10.85 4.35
N PRO A 137 -8.30 -10.31 3.12
CA PRO A 137 -7.84 -8.96 2.84
C PRO A 137 -8.98 -7.93 2.93
N PHE A 138 -8.65 -6.64 2.81
CA PHE A 138 -9.64 -5.57 2.68
C PHE A 138 -9.56 -4.93 1.29
N ASN A 139 -10.72 -4.68 0.68
CA ASN A 139 -10.79 -4.07 -0.64
C ASN A 139 -10.58 -2.53 -0.56
N PRO A 140 -9.72 -1.91 -1.40
CA PRO A 140 -8.86 -2.52 -2.43
C PRO A 140 -7.61 -3.20 -1.85
N VAL A 141 -7.45 -4.49 -2.16
CA VAL A 141 -6.36 -5.35 -1.65
C VAL A 141 -4.98 -4.79 -1.99
N TYR A 142 -4.85 -4.12 -3.14
CA TYR A 142 -3.60 -3.53 -3.56
C TYR A 142 -3.22 -2.26 -2.78
N LEU A 143 -4.12 -1.58 -2.05
CA LEU A 143 -3.78 -0.41 -1.21
C LEU A 143 -3.83 -0.72 0.28
N LEU A 144 -4.87 -1.40 0.75
CA LEU A 144 -5.08 -1.64 2.18
C LEU A 144 -4.17 -2.78 2.66
N PRO A 145 -3.23 -2.53 3.60
CA PRO A 145 -2.19 -3.51 3.90
C PRO A 145 -2.67 -4.62 4.84
N LEU A 146 -3.76 -4.45 5.58
CA LEU A 146 -4.17 -5.44 6.58
C LEU A 146 -4.63 -6.75 5.91
N VAL A 147 -4.19 -7.88 6.45
CA VAL A 147 -4.71 -9.21 6.11
C VAL A 147 -4.89 -10.02 7.39
N GLU A 148 -6.12 -10.45 7.66
CA GLU A 148 -6.40 -11.32 8.81
C GLU A 148 -5.97 -12.75 8.49
N LEU A 149 -5.01 -13.27 9.26
CA LEU A 149 -4.52 -14.64 9.16
C LEU A 149 -5.17 -15.51 10.23
N VAL A 150 -6.07 -16.40 9.81
CA VAL A 150 -6.76 -17.33 10.71
C VAL A 150 -6.37 -18.76 10.33
N SER A 151 -5.61 -19.42 11.19
CA SER A 151 -5.18 -20.80 10.94
C SER A 151 -6.11 -21.84 11.55
N GLY A 152 -6.94 -21.52 12.55
CA GLY A 152 -7.85 -22.50 13.17
C GLY A 152 -7.16 -23.82 13.58
N GLY A 153 -5.96 -23.74 14.18
CA GLY A 153 -5.17 -24.92 14.55
C GLY A 153 -4.42 -25.61 13.40
N GLY A 154 -4.13 -24.87 12.33
CA GLY A 154 -3.30 -25.34 11.22
C GLY A 154 -1.81 -25.44 11.55
N ASP A 155 -1.02 -25.78 10.54
CA ASP A 155 0.43 -25.87 10.65
C ASP A 155 1.05 -24.48 10.93
N ALA A 156 1.80 -24.38 12.03
CA ALA A 156 2.42 -23.13 12.48
C ALA A 156 3.55 -22.66 11.54
N ASP A 157 4.28 -23.58 10.93
CA ASP A 157 5.37 -23.25 10.00
C ASP A 157 4.81 -22.73 8.68
N ILE A 158 3.69 -23.30 8.21
CA ILE A 158 2.96 -22.78 7.05
C ILE A 158 2.43 -21.37 7.35
N GLN A 159 1.82 -21.14 8.51
CA GLN A 159 1.33 -19.82 8.90
C GLN A 159 2.47 -18.79 9.00
N ALA A 160 3.62 -19.19 9.56
CA ALA A 160 4.79 -18.33 9.64
C ALA A 160 5.36 -18.03 8.24
N SER A 161 5.38 -19.02 7.35
CA SER A 161 5.78 -18.85 5.95
C SER A 161 4.86 -17.89 5.21
N ALA A 162 3.54 -18.09 5.31
CA ALA A 162 2.53 -17.20 4.74
C ALA A 162 2.67 -15.77 5.28
N SER A 163 2.91 -15.60 6.58
CA SER A 163 3.15 -14.28 7.17
C SER A 163 4.36 -13.58 6.53
N ARG A 164 5.48 -14.29 6.35
CA ARG A 164 6.67 -13.74 5.68
C ARG A 164 6.39 -13.36 4.22
N ILE A 165 5.72 -14.23 3.47
CA ILE A 165 5.36 -13.99 2.07
C ILE A 165 4.48 -12.73 1.96
N LEU A 166 3.41 -12.65 2.75
CA LEU A 166 2.48 -11.53 2.74
C LEU A 166 3.16 -10.23 3.16
N THR A 167 4.04 -10.26 4.16
CA THR A 167 4.86 -9.10 4.52
C THR A 167 5.82 -8.67 3.41
N SER A 168 6.38 -9.61 2.65
CA SER A 168 7.29 -9.29 1.52
C SER A 168 6.61 -8.56 0.36
N ILE A 169 5.27 -8.64 0.26
CA ILE A 169 4.46 -7.88 -0.71
C ILE A 169 3.76 -6.68 -0.04
N GLY A 170 4.25 -6.25 1.13
CA GLY A 170 3.81 -5.08 1.87
C GLY A 170 2.50 -5.24 2.65
N MET A 171 1.98 -6.46 2.81
CA MET A 171 0.81 -6.70 3.66
C MET A 171 1.25 -6.78 5.14
N ARG A 172 0.29 -6.53 6.04
CA ARG A 172 0.40 -6.68 7.48
C ARG A 172 -0.47 -7.85 7.94
N PRO A 173 0.12 -9.04 8.11
CA PRO A 173 -0.56 -10.16 8.75
C PRO A 173 -1.02 -9.80 10.16
N LEU A 174 -2.34 -9.89 10.40
CA LEU A 174 -2.93 -9.87 11.72
C LEU A 174 -3.32 -11.30 12.09
N VAL A 175 -2.50 -11.94 12.92
CA VAL A 175 -2.76 -13.31 13.36
C VAL A 175 -3.95 -13.34 14.31
N VAL A 176 -5.03 -13.94 13.85
CA VAL A 176 -6.24 -14.19 14.64
C VAL A 176 -6.02 -15.45 15.47
N ARG A 177 -6.02 -15.29 16.79
CA ARG A 177 -5.61 -16.34 17.74
C ARG A 177 -6.55 -17.54 17.78
N ALA A 178 -7.84 -17.31 17.57
CA ALA A 178 -8.86 -18.34 17.56
C ALA A 178 -9.83 -18.05 16.42
N GLU A 179 -10.19 -19.09 15.67
CA GLU A 179 -11.20 -18.93 14.64
C GLU A 179 -12.55 -18.56 15.23
N ILE A 180 -13.26 -17.68 14.52
CA ILE A 180 -14.59 -17.21 14.83
C ILE A 180 -15.26 -16.85 13.50
N ASP A 181 -16.58 -16.91 13.44
CA ASP A 181 -17.31 -16.44 12.26
C ASP A 181 -17.03 -14.94 12.05
N ALA A 182 -16.77 -14.57 10.80
CA ALA A 182 -16.48 -13.19 10.39
C ALA A 182 -15.21 -12.56 11.01
N HIS A 183 -14.29 -13.37 11.52
CA HIS A 183 -12.95 -12.96 12.00
C HIS A 183 -13.01 -11.78 13.00
N ILE A 184 -12.17 -10.75 12.89
CA ILE A 184 -12.18 -9.59 13.81
C ILE A 184 -12.83 -8.39 13.13
N ALA A 185 -12.27 -7.94 12.00
CA ALA A 185 -12.66 -6.69 11.37
C ALA A 185 -14.07 -6.75 10.77
N ASP A 186 -14.43 -7.86 10.14
CA ASP A 186 -15.76 -8.02 9.54
C ASP A 186 -16.86 -8.09 10.61
N ARG A 187 -16.55 -8.50 11.84
CA ARG A 187 -17.50 -8.37 12.97
C ARG A 187 -17.77 -6.92 13.33
N PHE A 188 -16.78 -6.03 13.23
CA PHE A 188 -16.99 -4.59 13.42
C PHE A 188 -17.79 -3.98 12.27
N LEU A 189 -17.46 -4.35 11.02
CA LEU A 189 -18.21 -3.90 9.85
C LEU A 189 -19.67 -4.37 9.91
N GLU A 190 -19.89 -5.63 10.28
CA GLU A 190 -21.21 -6.20 10.47
C GLU A 190 -21.97 -5.45 11.56
N ALA A 191 -21.36 -5.18 12.71
CA ALA A 191 -22.04 -4.45 13.80
C ALA A 191 -22.52 -3.07 13.32
N VAL A 192 -21.66 -2.30 12.65
CA VAL A 192 -22.02 -0.98 12.11
C VAL A 192 -23.10 -1.10 11.02
N TRP A 193 -22.98 -2.08 10.13
CA TRP A 193 -23.93 -2.32 9.05
C TRP A 193 -25.32 -2.69 9.56
N ARG A 194 -25.40 -3.59 10.55
CA ARG A 194 -26.67 -4.00 11.17
C ARG A 194 -27.37 -2.80 11.78
N GLU A 195 -26.66 -1.93 12.51
CA GLU A 195 -27.24 -0.70 13.05
C GLU A 195 -27.75 0.22 11.95
N ALA A 196 -26.95 0.44 10.90
CA ALA A 196 -27.33 1.27 9.77
C ALA A 196 -28.62 0.80 9.08
N LEU A 197 -28.80 -0.52 8.93
CA LEU A 197 -30.03 -1.09 8.37
C LEU A 197 -31.27 -0.76 9.19
N TRP A 198 -31.19 -0.82 10.52
CA TRP A 198 -32.31 -0.44 11.39
C TRP A 198 -32.58 1.07 11.29
N LEU A 199 -31.55 1.91 11.28
CA LEU A 199 -31.69 3.36 11.13
C LEU A 199 -32.39 3.76 9.82
N VAL A 200 -32.06 3.10 8.70
CA VAL A 200 -32.73 3.34 7.41
C VAL A 200 -34.15 2.80 7.40
N ARG A 201 -34.36 1.59 7.92
CA ARG A 201 -35.69 1.00 7.96
C ARG A 201 -36.66 1.84 8.78
N ASP A 202 -36.21 2.33 9.93
CA ASP A 202 -37.03 3.10 10.88
C ASP A 202 -37.09 4.59 10.55
N ASP A 203 -36.59 5.00 9.38
CA ASP A 203 -36.60 6.39 8.90
C ASP A 203 -35.89 7.37 9.86
N ILE A 204 -34.91 6.89 10.63
CA ILE A 204 -34.07 7.70 11.51
C ILE A 204 -33.00 8.46 10.71
N ALA A 205 -32.45 7.82 9.68
CA ALA A 205 -31.45 8.41 8.79
C ALA A 205 -31.51 7.78 7.39
N THR A 206 -31.11 8.55 6.39
CA THR A 206 -30.86 8.09 5.01
C THR A 206 -29.47 7.46 4.87
N THR A 207 -29.22 6.75 3.77
CA THR A 207 -27.87 6.21 3.47
C THR A 207 -26.79 7.30 3.49
N GLY A 208 -27.09 8.48 2.93
CA GLY A 208 -26.16 9.60 2.88
C GLY A 208 -25.85 10.20 4.26
N GLU A 209 -26.84 10.33 5.14
CA GLU A 209 -26.62 10.85 6.50
C GLU A 209 -25.78 9.89 7.36
N ILE A 210 -25.99 8.58 7.19
CA ILE A 210 -25.17 7.55 7.85
C ILE A 210 -23.73 7.62 7.33
N ASP A 211 -23.54 7.71 6.01
CA ASP A 211 -22.21 7.86 5.41
C ASP A 211 -21.52 9.15 5.85
N ASP A 212 -22.26 10.26 6.00
CA ASP A 212 -21.75 11.54 6.53
C ASP A 212 -21.23 11.39 7.96
N ALA A 213 -21.98 10.71 8.84
CA ALA A 213 -21.54 10.44 10.22
C ALA A 213 -20.22 9.64 10.27
N ILE A 214 -20.01 8.75 9.29
CA ILE A 214 -18.78 7.96 9.17
C ILE A 214 -17.65 8.81 8.57
N ARG A 215 -17.84 9.35 7.37
CA ARG A 215 -16.77 10.01 6.59
C ARG A 215 -16.36 11.39 7.13
N LEU A 216 -17.24 12.07 7.87
CA LEU A 216 -16.96 13.38 8.48
C LEU A 216 -16.70 13.29 9.99
N GLY A 217 -16.98 12.14 10.61
CA GLY A 217 -16.92 11.95 12.05
C GLY A 217 -16.03 10.79 12.48
N LEU A 218 -16.66 9.68 12.86
CA LEU A 218 -15.98 8.58 13.56
C LEU A 218 -14.98 7.81 12.68
N GLY A 219 -15.24 7.69 11.37
CA GLY A 219 -14.37 6.99 10.44
C GLY A 219 -13.00 7.66 10.28
N LEU A 220 -12.95 9.00 10.28
CA LEU A 220 -11.68 9.75 10.23
C LEU A 220 -10.81 9.49 11.46
N ARG A 221 -11.43 9.34 12.65
CA ARG A 221 -10.71 9.00 13.89
C ARG A 221 -10.12 7.60 13.77
N TRP A 222 -10.89 6.64 13.25
CA TRP A 222 -10.49 5.24 13.10
C TRP A 222 -9.40 5.01 12.05
N ALA A 223 -9.35 5.83 11.01
CA ALA A 223 -8.34 5.73 9.96
C ALA A 223 -6.90 5.91 10.50
N GLN A 224 -6.73 6.73 11.54
CA GLN A 224 -5.43 7.06 12.13
C GLN A 224 -5.19 6.41 13.51
N MET A 225 -6.25 6.15 14.29
CA MET A 225 -6.17 5.50 15.60
C MET A 225 -7.32 4.54 15.83
N GLY A 226 -7.03 3.32 16.29
CA GLY A 226 -8.05 2.32 16.60
C GLY A 226 -8.97 2.74 17.76
N LEU A 227 -10.03 1.96 18.00
CA LEU A 227 -11.05 2.24 19.02
C LEU A 227 -10.44 2.47 20.41
N PHE A 228 -9.51 1.62 20.84
CA PHE A 228 -8.93 1.72 22.18
C PHE A 228 -7.99 2.93 22.35
N GLU A 229 -7.24 3.32 21.33
CA GLU A 229 -6.41 4.54 21.42
C GLU A 229 -7.28 5.78 21.41
N THR A 230 -8.30 5.79 20.55
CA THR A 230 -9.29 6.86 20.44
C THR A 230 -10.05 7.10 21.75
N TYR A 231 -10.38 6.03 22.49
CA TYR A 231 -11.03 6.16 23.79
C TYR A 231 -10.06 6.39 24.94
N ARG A 232 -8.81 5.94 24.83
CA ARG A 232 -7.76 6.26 25.80
C ARG A 232 -7.57 7.77 25.89
N ILE A 233 -7.48 8.48 24.76
CA ILE A 233 -7.35 9.94 24.76
C ILE A 233 -8.62 10.63 25.25
N ALA A 234 -9.80 10.04 25.02
CA ALA A 234 -11.07 10.56 25.52
C ALA A 234 -11.19 10.47 27.06
N GLY A 235 -10.44 9.57 27.70
CA GLY A 235 -10.31 9.48 29.16
C GLY A 235 -9.34 10.48 29.79
N GLY A 236 -8.68 11.35 29.00
CA GLY A 236 -7.70 12.33 29.49
C GLY A 236 -6.45 11.69 30.09
N GLU A 237 -5.83 12.34 31.08
CA GLU A 237 -4.61 11.84 31.74
C GLU A 237 -4.79 10.47 32.42
N GLY A 238 -6.00 10.16 32.89
CA GLY A 238 -6.36 8.85 33.45
C GLY A 238 -6.47 7.73 32.41
N GLY A 239 -6.43 8.07 31.11
CA GLY A 239 -6.41 7.12 30.01
C GLY A 239 -7.65 6.22 29.92
N MET A 240 -7.46 5.01 29.39
CA MET A 240 -8.55 4.06 29.14
C MET A 240 -9.29 3.63 30.42
N ALA A 241 -8.59 3.45 31.54
CA ALA A 241 -9.23 3.04 32.79
C ALA A 241 -10.25 4.09 33.24
N HIS A 242 -9.85 5.36 33.26
CA HIS A 242 -10.74 6.47 33.58
C HIS A 242 -11.90 6.60 32.59
N PHE A 243 -11.66 6.42 31.28
CA PHE A 243 -12.74 6.39 30.28
C PHE A 243 -13.77 5.30 30.59
N VAL A 244 -13.32 4.09 30.93
CA VAL A 244 -14.21 2.96 31.27
C VAL A 244 -14.94 3.21 32.58
N GLU A 245 -14.31 3.80 33.59
CA GLU A 245 -14.99 4.16 34.85
C GLU A 245 -16.08 5.21 34.62
N GLN A 246 -15.79 6.22 33.79
CA GLN A 246 -16.71 7.32 33.52
C GLN A 246 -17.89 6.89 32.63
N PHE A 247 -17.62 6.18 31.54
CA PHE A 247 -18.62 5.86 30.50
C PHE A 247 -19.09 4.40 30.51
N GLY A 248 -18.38 3.51 31.21
CA GLY A 248 -18.77 2.10 31.35
C GLY A 248 -20.19 1.88 31.86
N PRO A 249 -20.71 2.66 32.83
CA PRO A 249 -22.11 2.54 33.25
C PRO A 249 -23.13 2.75 32.12
N ALA A 250 -22.81 3.57 31.10
CA ALA A 250 -23.69 3.80 29.96
C ALA A 250 -23.77 2.59 29.01
N LEU A 251 -22.80 1.67 29.04
CA LEU A 251 -22.84 0.43 28.24
C LEU A 251 -24.00 -0.50 28.63
N ALA A 252 -24.57 -0.34 29.82
CA ALA A 252 -25.77 -1.08 30.24
C ALA A 252 -27.06 -0.53 29.59
N TRP A 253 -27.02 0.70 29.09
CA TRP A 253 -28.19 1.35 28.48
C TRP A 253 -28.51 0.67 27.14
N PRO A 254 -29.80 0.56 26.77
CA PRO A 254 -30.21 -0.17 25.57
C PRO A 254 -30.04 0.68 24.30
N TRP A 255 -28.87 1.31 24.13
CA TRP A 255 -28.59 2.14 22.95
C TRP A 255 -28.54 1.30 21.68
N THR A 256 -27.78 0.21 21.70
CA THR A 256 -27.75 -0.79 20.64
C THR A 256 -27.48 -2.16 21.27
N ARG A 257 -28.12 -3.22 20.78
CA ARG A 257 -27.93 -4.61 21.26
C ARG A 257 -27.94 -5.56 20.07
N LEU A 258 -27.05 -5.28 19.13
CA LEU A 258 -26.97 -5.86 17.78
C LEU A 258 -26.94 -7.39 17.78
N MET A 259 -28.12 -8.00 17.82
CA MET A 259 -28.35 -9.43 17.67
C MET A 259 -29.36 -9.73 16.57
N ASP A 260 -30.06 -8.71 16.06
CA ASP A 260 -31.11 -8.82 15.06
C ASP A 260 -30.82 -7.94 13.83
N VAL A 261 -31.40 -8.29 12.68
CA VAL A 261 -31.34 -7.54 11.42
C VAL A 261 -32.75 -7.40 10.85
N PRO A 262 -33.10 -6.27 10.22
CA PRO A 262 -34.41 -6.18 9.61
C PRO A 262 -34.53 -7.22 8.48
N GLU A 263 -35.73 -7.74 8.28
CA GLU A 263 -36.02 -8.53 7.08
C GLU A 263 -35.75 -7.66 5.84
N LEU A 264 -34.89 -8.14 4.93
CA LEU A 264 -34.57 -7.47 3.68
C LEU A 264 -35.72 -7.62 2.68
N THR A 265 -36.86 -7.00 2.99
CA THR A 265 -38.03 -7.00 2.11
C THR A 265 -37.71 -6.30 0.78
N PRO A 266 -38.42 -6.62 -0.32
CA PRO A 266 -38.23 -5.95 -1.60
C PRO A 266 -38.30 -4.42 -1.50
N ASP A 267 -39.20 -3.91 -0.64
CA ASP A 267 -39.37 -2.47 -0.42
C ASP A 267 -38.16 -1.85 0.29
N LEU A 268 -37.62 -2.51 1.32
CA LEU A 268 -36.43 -2.02 2.02
C LEU A 268 -35.20 -2.05 1.10
N VAL A 269 -35.03 -3.13 0.33
CA VAL A 269 -33.94 -3.23 -0.66
C VAL A 269 -34.05 -2.13 -1.71
N LYS A 270 -35.26 -1.89 -2.24
CA LYS A 270 -35.50 -0.79 -3.19
C LYS A 270 -35.22 0.57 -2.56
N LYS A 271 -35.67 0.81 -1.31
CA LYS A 271 -35.43 2.06 -0.58
C LYS A 271 -33.93 2.34 -0.43
N ILE A 272 -33.14 1.35 0.02
CA ILE A 272 -31.69 1.49 0.17
C ILE A 272 -31.02 1.74 -1.20
N GLY A 273 -31.42 0.98 -2.22
CA GLY A 273 -30.91 1.14 -3.59
C GLY A 273 -31.18 2.53 -4.16
N ASP A 274 -32.43 3.00 -4.11
CA ASP A 274 -32.81 4.33 -4.59
C ASP A 274 -32.06 5.44 -3.85
N GLN A 275 -31.90 5.34 -2.52
CA GLN A 275 -31.15 6.33 -1.74
C GLN A 275 -29.65 6.34 -2.11
N SER A 276 -29.05 5.16 -2.30
CA SER A 276 -27.67 5.02 -2.79
C SER A 276 -27.49 5.62 -4.18
N ASP A 277 -28.44 5.39 -5.09
CA ASP A 277 -28.42 5.95 -6.45
C ASP A 277 -28.58 7.47 -6.45
N VAL A 278 -29.41 8.04 -5.58
CA VAL A 278 -29.51 9.50 -5.41
C VAL A 278 -28.19 10.09 -4.91
N GLN A 279 -27.51 9.39 -3.98
CA GLN A 279 -26.25 9.85 -3.41
C GLN A 279 -25.08 9.80 -4.38
N SER A 280 -24.95 8.71 -5.16
CA SER A 280 -23.74 8.42 -5.94
C SER A 280 -23.97 8.17 -7.43
N GLY A 281 -25.23 8.04 -7.88
CA GLY A 281 -25.58 7.62 -9.25
C GLY A 281 -25.15 8.59 -10.37
N MET A 282 -24.69 9.79 -10.01
CA MET A 282 -24.01 10.72 -10.92
C MET A 282 -22.59 10.26 -11.33
N HIS A 283 -22.05 9.25 -10.65
CA HIS A 283 -20.77 8.62 -10.93
C HIS A 283 -20.95 7.15 -11.28
N SER A 284 -20.21 6.69 -12.28
CA SER A 284 -20.03 5.26 -12.51
C SER A 284 -19.23 4.63 -11.36
N ILE A 285 -19.40 3.32 -11.15
CA ILE A 285 -18.61 2.56 -10.17
C ILE A 285 -17.10 2.77 -10.36
N ARG A 286 -16.63 2.87 -11.61
CA ARG A 286 -15.22 3.12 -11.92
C ARG A 286 -14.73 4.49 -11.48
N GLU A 287 -15.57 5.52 -11.62
CA GLU A 287 -15.23 6.86 -11.14
C GLU A 287 -15.15 6.90 -9.62
N LEU A 288 -16.07 6.19 -8.93
CA LEU A 288 -16.06 6.03 -7.48
C LEU A 288 -14.81 5.26 -7.00
N GLU A 289 -14.44 4.18 -7.68
CA GLU A 289 -13.20 3.44 -7.39
C GLU A 289 -11.96 4.32 -7.56
N ALA A 290 -11.88 5.07 -8.66
CA ALA A 290 -10.76 5.98 -8.90
C ALA A 290 -10.71 7.12 -7.86
N LEU A 291 -11.87 7.65 -7.45
CA LEU A 291 -11.96 8.65 -6.38
C LEU A 291 -11.51 8.06 -5.03
N ARG A 292 -12.01 6.88 -4.67
CA ARG A 292 -11.62 6.16 -3.46
C ARG A 292 -10.11 5.95 -3.43
N ASP A 293 -9.52 5.44 -4.51
CA ASP A 293 -8.09 5.13 -4.55
C ASP A 293 -7.21 6.39 -4.43
N ARG A 294 -7.59 7.50 -5.09
CA ARG A 294 -6.89 8.80 -4.90
C ARG A 294 -6.95 9.29 -3.45
N ASN A 295 -8.13 9.20 -2.83
CA ASN A 295 -8.30 9.59 -1.43
C ASN A 295 -7.48 8.70 -0.49
N LEU A 296 -7.50 7.38 -0.71
CA LEU A 296 -6.70 6.43 0.06
C LEU A 296 -5.20 6.70 -0.09
N VAL A 297 -4.71 6.97 -1.30
CA VAL A 297 -3.31 7.34 -1.53
C VAL A 297 -2.92 8.57 -0.70
N ALA A 298 -3.72 9.65 -0.74
CA ALA A 298 -3.43 10.86 0.02
C ALA A 298 -3.40 10.59 1.54
N VAL A 299 -4.38 9.87 2.08
CA VAL A 299 -4.45 9.52 3.51
C VAL A 299 -3.28 8.64 3.93
N LEU A 300 -2.99 7.59 3.16
CA LEU A 300 -1.92 6.64 3.46
C LEU A 300 -0.54 7.30 3.41
N ARG A 301 -0.31 8.22 2.46
CA ARG A 301 0.94 9.01 2.38
C ARG A 301 1.10 9.94 3.58
N ALA A 302 0.01 10.59 4.03
CA ALA A 302 0.04 11.40 5.24
C ALA A 302 0.39 10.57 6.48
N LEU A 303 -0.23 9.39 6.65
CA LEU A 303 0.10 8.47 7.75
C LEU A 303 1.53 7.94 7.66
N LYS A 304 2.04 7.68 6.43
CA LYS A 304 3.40 7.21 6.19
C LYS A 304 4.42 8.25 6.65
N ARG A 305 4.19 9.52 6.34
CA ARG A 305 5.05 10.64 6.77
C ARG A 305 5.15 10.73 8.29
N GLU A 306 4.03 10.55 8.99
CA GLU A 306 4.00 10.54 10.46
C GLU A 306 4.47 9.20 11.06
N GLY A 307 4.72 8.19 10.22
CA GLY A 307 5.14 6.86 10.64
C GLY A 307 4.10 6.17 11.54
N SER A 308 2.81 6.35 11.27
CA SER A 308 1.70 5.84 12.10
C SER A 308 0.76 4.93 11.31
N ALA A 309 -0.07 4.16 12.04
CA ALA A 309 -1.12 3.28 11.48
C ALA A 309 -0.66 2.47 10.24
N ALA A 310 -1.45 2.45 9.16
CA ALA A 310 -1.10 1.80 7.89
C ALA A 310 0.13 2.41 7.22
N GLY A 311 0.42 3.69 7.48
CA GLY A 311 1.60 4.38 6.99
C GLY A 311 2.92 3.78 7.45
N ARG A 312 3.00 3.31 8.70
CA ARG A 312 4.20 2.58 9.19
C ARG A 312 4.44 1.29 8.40
N VAL A 313 3.38 0.55 8.07
CA VAL A 313 3.52 -0.68 7.26
C VAL A 313 4.11 -0.37 5.89
N ILE A 314 3.66 0.73 5.26
CA ILE A 314 4.17 1.17 3.95
C ILE A 314 5.64 1.59 4.07
N ALA A 315 6.00 2.36 5.10
CA ALA A 315 7.39 2.78 5.34
C ALA A 315 8.31 1.59 5.61
N ASP A 316 7.89 0.63 6.43
CA ASP A 316 8.65 -0.59 6.71
C ASP A 316 8.82 -1.44 5.44
N HIS A 317 7.79 -1.53 4.59
CA HIS A 317 7.88 -2.23 3.31
C HIS A 317 8.85 -1.52 2.35
N GLU A 318 8.75 -0.20 2.22
CA GLU A 318 9.65 0.61 1.38
C GLU A 318 11.12 0.49 1.77
N ALA A 319 11.42 0.45 3.07
CA ALA A 319 12.77 0.25 3.58
C ALA A 319 13.35 -1.12 3.23
N ASN A 320 12.50 -2.13 3.01
CA ASN A 320 12.89 -3.48 2.61
C ASN A 320 12.93 -3.69 1.10
N LEU A 321 12.41 -2.75 0.30
CA LEU A 321 12.70 -2.70 -1.13
C LEU A 321 14.21 -2.41 -1.23
N GLY A 322 15.01 -3.32 -1.81
CA GLY A 322 16.48 -3.20 -1.82
C GLY A 322 16.98 -1.83 -2.30
N GLY A 323 18.17 -1.41 -1.89
CA GLY A 323 18.78 -0.15 -2.36
C GLY A 323 19.04 -0.20 -3.87
N GLU A 324 18.73 0.89 -4.59
CA GLU A 324 19.17 1.03 -5.98
C GLU A 324 20.67 1.35 -5.97
N ASP A 325 21.47 0.57 -6.70
CA ASP A 325 22.82 0.99 -7.04
C ASP A 325 22.67 2.20 -7.96
N LEU A 326 23.01 3.39 -7.45
CA LEU A 326 22.88 4.63 -8.20
C LEU A 326 23.77 4.65 -9.44
N GLY A 327 24.71 3.70 -9.57
CA GLY A 327 25.70 3.69 -10.62
C GLY A 327 26.69 4.85 -10.47
N ARG A 328 27.47 5.11 -11.52
CA ARG A 328 28.53 6.14 -11.49
C ARG A 328 28.33 7.27 -12.50
N ILE A 329 27.71 7.02 -13.67
CA ILE A 329 27.53 8.04 -14.73
C ILE A 329 26.34 7.66 -15.66
N PRO A 330 25.33 8.53 -15.83
CA PRO A 330 24.82 9.44 -14.81
C PRO A 330 24.18 8.65 -13.66
N MET A 331 24.09 9.25 -12.47
CA MET A 331 23.45 8.59 -11.33
C MET A 331 21.94 8.71 -11.42
N ILE A 332 21.20 7.60 -11.39
CA ILE A 332 19.73 7.64 -11.26
C ILE A 332 19.40 7.79 -9.79
N THR A 333 19.20 9.03 -9.34
CA THR A 333 19.07 9.36 -7.91
C THR A 333 17.64 9.28 -7.39
N VAL A 334 16.67 9.41 -8.28
CA VAL A 334 15.24 9.29 -7.97
C VAL A 334 14.59 8.56 -9.11
N ARG A 335 13.73 7.60 -8.80
CA ARG A 335 12.78 7.01 -9.75
C ARG A 335 11.48 6.68 -9.04
N ARG A 336 10.38 7.34 -9.39
CA ARG A 336 9.11 7.28 -8.65
C ARG A 336 7.92 7.66 -9.51
N MET A 337 6.73 7.27 -9.08
CA MET A 337 5.49 7.78 -9.64
C MET A 337 5.09 9.10 -8.97
N VAL A 338 4.59 10.06 -9.74
CA VAL A 338 4.03 11.31 -9.20
C VAL A 338 2.68 11.02 -8.56
N PRO A 339 2.52 11.26 -7.24
CA PRO A 339 1.28 10.93 -6.54
C PRO A 339 0.21 12.01 -6.78
N SER A 340 -1.06 11.67 -6.56
CA SER A 340 -2.19 12.57 -6.82
C SER A 340 -2.26 13.77 -5.86
N ASP A 341 -1.64 13.71 -4.67
CA ASP A 341 -1.57 14.83 -3.72
C ASP A 341 -0.47 15.87 -4.07
N TRP A 342 0.22 15.68 -5.19
CA TRP A 342 1.26 16.59 -5.68
C TRP A 342 0.79 17.54 -6.78
N THR A 343 -0.39 17.30 -7.34
CA THR A 343 -0.93 18.14 -8.41
C THR A 343 -1.70 19.33 -7.85
N ASP A 344 -1.62 20.45 -8.55
CA ASP A 344 -2.42 21.65 -8.30
C ASP A 344 -3.86 21.49 -8.84
N TYR A 345 -4.64 22.57 -8.77
CA TYR A 345 -6.02 22.60 -9.29
C TYR A 345 -6.09 22.52 -10.83
N ASN A 346 -4.98 22.71 -11.54
CA ASN A 346 -4.87 22.53 -12.99
C ASN A 346 -4.54 21.08 -13.38
N GLY A 347 -4.24 20.21 -12.41
CA GLY A 347 -3.88 18.82 -12.65
C GLY A 347 -2.39 18.61 -13.00
N HIS A 348 -1.56 19.64 -12.82
CA HIS A 348 -0.11 19.58 -13.04
C HIS A 348 0.62 19.54 -11.70
N MET A 349 1.78 18.90 -11.67
CA MET A 349 2.63 18.84 -10.49
C MET A 349 2.97 20.27 -10.05
N ASN A 350 2.69 20.59 -8.79
CA ASN A 350 2.95 21.92 -8.24
C ASN A 350 4.46 22.24 -8.28
N GLU A 351 4.83 23.50 -8.51
CA GLU A 351 6.21 23.95 -8.67
C GLU A 351 7.10 23.59 -7.47
N SER A 352 6.55 23.62 -6.25
CA SER A 352 7.28 23.24 -5.03
C SER A 352 7.68 21.76 -5.01
N ARG A 353 6.95 20.89 -5.70
CA ARG A 353 7.21 19.45 -5.75
C ARG A 353 8.40 19.09 -6.63
N TYR A 354 8.69 19.88 -7.66
CA TYR A 354 9.96 19.75 -8.38
C TYR A 354 11.14 20.03 -7.45
N GLY A 355 11.03 21.08 -6.62
CA GLY A 355 12.04 21.39 -5.60
C GLY A 355 12.24 20.24 -4.60
N GLN A 356 11.16 19.60 -4.14
CA GLN A 356 11.24 18.39 -3.31
C GLN A 356 11.99 17.27 -4.03
N VAL A 357 11.63 16.95 -5.29
CA VAL A 357 12.28 15.90 -6.09
C VAL A 357 13.79 16.13 -6.24
N PHE A 358 14.20 17.37 -6.50
CA PHE A 358 15.62 17.71 -6.61
C PHE A 358 16.34 17.64 -5.26
N SER A 359 15.66 18.01 -4.17
CA SER A 359 16.19 17.79 -2.81
C SER A 359 16.39 16.31 -2.52
N ASP A 360 15.40 15.47 -2.82
CA ASP A 360 15.48 14.01 -2.64
C ASP A 360 16.62 13.42 -3.48
N ALA A 361 16.81 13.92 -4.71
CA ALA A 361 17.92 13.52 -5.58
C ALA A 361 19.29 13.89 -5.01
N ALA A 362 19.43 15.08 -4.43
CA ALA A 362 20.65 15.47 -3.74
C ALA A 362 20.91 14.61 -2.49
N ASP A 363 19.88 14.33 -1.69
CA ASP A 363 19.97 13.47 -0.51
C ASP A 363 20.41 12.05 -0.87
N ALA A 364 19.96 11.51 -2.01
CA ALA A 364 20.44 10.23 -2.52
C ALA A 364 21.95 10.24 -2.84
N VAL A 365 22.47 11.31 -3.45
CA VAL A 365 23.91 11.47 -3.67
C VAL A 365 24.65 11.56 -2.34
N LEU A 366 24.15 12.36 -1.40
CA LEU A 366 24.77 12.56 -0.09
C LEU A 366 24.84 11.24 0.69
N ALA A 367 23.75 10.47 0.72
CA ALA A 367 23.73 9.15 1.34
C ALA A 367 24.74 8.21 0.68
N HIS A 368 24.84 8.22 -0.65
CA HIS A 368 25.77 7.37 -1.41
C HIS A 368 27.25 7.67 -1.13
N VAL A 369 27.62 8.95 -0.91
CA VAL A 369 28.99 9.33 -0.51
C VAL A 369 29.26 9.19 0.99
N GLY A 370 28.33 8.61 1.76
CA GLY A 370 28.48 8.41 3.20
C GLY A 370 28.08 9.63 4.05
N ALA A 371 27.51 10.69 3.46
CA ALA A 371 26.98 11.86 4.15
C ALA A 371 25.48 11.70 4.52
N GLY A 372 25.08 10.50 4.93
CA GLY A 372 23.69 10.16 5.31
C GLY A 372 23.30 10.51 6.76
N PRO A 373 22.22 9.93 7.29
CA PRO A 373 21.69 10.24 8.63
C PRO A 373 22.70 10.11 9.78
N ASP A 374 23.60 9.11 9.72
CA ASP A 374 24.63 8.91 10.75
C ASP A 374 25.68 10.03 10.73
N TYR A 375 26.05 10.50 9.53
CA TYR A 375 26.97 11.62 9.35
C TYR A 375 26.37 12.94 9.87
N VAL A 376 25.08 13.15 9.61
CA VAL A 376 24.31 14.28 10.17
C VAL A 376 24.25 14.21 11.68
N SER A 377 23.99 13.03 12.24
CA SER A 377 23.94 12.81 13.68
C SER A 377 25.30 13.03 14.36
N ALA A 378 26.40 12.82 13.64
CA ALA A 378 27.77 13.14 14.07
C ALA A 378 28.12 14.65 13.98
N GLY A 379 27.16 15.52 13.64
CA GLY A 379 27.35 16.97 13.65
C GLY A 379 27.94 17.54 12.36
N ARG A 380 27.80 16.84 11.23
CA ARG A 380 28.32 17.25 9.91
C ARG A 380 27.24 17.12 8.84
N SER A 381 27.10 18.10 7.95
CA SER A 381 26.02 18.07 6.93
C SER A 381 26.34 18.94 5.73
N PHE A 382 25.58 18.80 4.66
CA PHE A 382 25.59 19.69 3.52
C PHE A 382 24.30 20.51 3.50
N PHE A 383 24.43 21.83 3.32
CA PHE A 383 23.28 22.73 3.18
C PHE A 383 23.19 23.28 1.76
N THR A 384 21.99 23.23 1.19
CA THR A 384 21.66 23.92 -0.06
C THR A 384 21.78 25.44 0.13
N VAL A 385 22.65 26.06 -0.66
CA VAL A 385 22.86 27.52 -0.66
C VAL A 385 22.06 28.18 -1.77
N SER A 386 21.95 27.52 -2.93
CA SER A 386 21.13 28.00 -4.03
C SER A 386 20.65 26.86 -4.92
N THR A 387 19.51 27.10 -5.54
CA THR A 387 18.91 26.26 -6.57
C THR A 387 18.50 27.15 -7.73
N LYS A 388 18.77 26.72 -8.97
CA LYS A 388 18.19 27.31 -10.17
C LYS A 388 17.44 26.21 -10.91
N THR A 389 16.12 26.36 -11.01
CA THR A 389 15.24 25.37 -11.66
C THR A 389 14.63 25.96 -12.93
N ASP A 390 14.72 25.22 -14.02
CA ASP A 390 14.04 25.53 -15.28
C ASP A 390 12.95 24.47 -15.51
N TYR A 391 11.69 24.89 -15.60
CA TYR A 391 10.53 24.04 -15.90
C TYR A 391 10.31 24.00 -17.40
N LEU A 392 10.33 22.80 -18.01
CA LEU A 392 10.32 22.64 -19.45
C LEU A 392 9.00 22.08 -19.96
N LEU A 393 8.44 21.08 -19.27
CA LEU A 393 7.19 20.42 -19.63
C LEU A 393 6.33 20.19 -18.39
N GLU A 394 5.02 20.09 -18.61
CA GLU A 394 4.05 19.72 -17.57
C GLU A 394 4.26 18.25 -17.15
N THR A 395 4.11 18.01 -15.85
CA THR A 395 4.16 16.67 -15.25
C THR A 395 2.84 16.39 -14.55
N HIS A 396 2.26 15.22 -14.74
CA HIS A 396 0.94 14.85 -14.21
C HIS A 396 1.02 13.73 -13.17
N ALA A 397 -0.03 13.60 -12.35
CA ALA A 397 -0.18 12.45 -11.46
C ALA A 397 -0.21 11.14 -12.26
N GLY A 398 0.48 10.12 -11.76
CA GLY A 398 0.59 8.81 -12.38
C GLY A 398 1.74 8.68 -13.38
N GLU A 399 2.38 9.78 -13.78
CA GLU A 399 3.60 9.69 -14.57
C GLU A 399 4.76 9.18 -13.71
N THR A 400 5.56 8.28 -14.27
CA THR A 400 6.82 7.86 -13.65
C THR A 400 7.93 8.79 -14.09
N ILE A 401 8.60 9.38 -13.10
CA ILE A 401 9.70 10.32 -13.28
C ILE A 401 11.00 9.66 -12.84
N GLN A 402 12.09 10.03 -13.48
CA GLN A 402 13.44 9.69 -13.05
C GLN A 402 14.31 10.94 -13.01
N VAL A 403 15.27 10.99 -12.09
CA VAL A 403 16.23 12.10 -12.01
C VAL A 403 17.62 11.56 -12.25
N GLU A 404 18.23 12.01 -13.34
CA GLU A 404 19.65 11.86 -13.57
C GLU A 404 20.40 12.97 -12.85
N THR A 405 21.33 12.62 -11.98
CA THR A 405 22.18 13.57 -11.28
C THR A 405 23.63 13.44 -11.72
N ARG A 406 24.23 14.59 -12.01
CA ARG A 406 25.67 14.73 -12.29
C ARG A 406 26.30 15.67 -11.29
N MET A 407 27.51 15.32 -10.83
CA MET A 407 28.32 16.18 -9.99
C MET A 407 29.19 17.08 -10.86
N LEU A 408 28.98 18.39 -10.77
CA LEU A 408 29.73 19.40 -11.52
C LEU A 408 30.95 19.93 -10.73
N ILE A 409 30.85 19.95 -9.40
CA ILE A 409 31.92 20.36 -8.48
C ILE A 409 31.84 19.44 -7.26
N GLY A 410 32.97 18.87 -6.85
CA GLY A 410 33.13 18.09 -5.63
C GLY A 410 34.51 18.34 -5.03
N GLU A 411 34.78 19.57 -4.62
CA GLU A 411 36.11 20.03 -4.19
C GLU A 411 36.03 20.74 -2.83
N GLY A 412 36.78 20.21 -1.85
CA GLY A 412 36.73 20.66 -0.46
C GLY A 412 35.30 20.72 0.06
N LYS A 413 34.95 21.82 0.73
CA LYS A 413 33.58 22.06 1.24
C LYS A 413 32.48 22.32 0.21
N LYS A 414 32.76 22.35 -1.10
CA LYS A 414 31.80 22.76 -2.14
C LYS A 414 31.33 21.57 -2.96
N LEU A 415 30.01 21.44 -3.08
CA LEU A 415 29.36 20.45 -3.93
C LEU A 415 28.38 21.17 -4.88
N LYS A 416 28.49 20.93 -6.19
CA LYS A 416 27.53 21.41 -7.18
C LYS A 416 26.97 20.24 -7.95
N LEU A 417 25.65 20.09 -7.93
CA LEU A 417 24.91 19.06 -8.63
C LEU A 417 24.11 19.66 -9.78
N ARG A 418 23.96 18.90 -10.86
CA ARG A 418 23.01 19.14 -11.93
C ARG A 418 22.05 17.96 -11.99
N HIS A 419 20.77 18.26 -11.86
CA HIS A 419 19.69 17.31 -11.92
C HIS A 419 18.91 17.50 -13.22
N GLU A 420 18.60 16.39 -13.88
CA GLU A 420 17.72 16.34 -15.04
C GLU A 420 16.57 15.41 -14.71
N MET A 421 15.38 15.98 -14.50
CA MET A 421 14.16 15.23 -14.25
C MET A 421 13.54 14.87 -15.60
N GLN A 422 13.39 13.58 -15.87
CA GLN A 422 12.89 13.03 -17.12
C GLN A 422 11.64 12.20 -16.90
N ARG A 423 10.77 12.13 -17.91
CA ARG A 423 9.71 11.13 -17.96
C ARG A 423 10.31 9.77 -18.29
N ALA A 424 10.09 8.78 -17.43
CA ALA A 424 10.75 7.48 -17.54
C ALA A 424 10.35 6.68 -18.81
N PHE A 425 9.17 6.96 -19.39
CA PHE A 425 8.67 6.21 -20.55
C PHE A 425 9.32 6.63 -21.88
N ASP A 426 9.55 7.93 -22.08
CA ASP A 426 10.02 8.48 -23.37
C ASP A 426 11.32 9.28 -23.27
N GLY A 427 11.85 9.49 -22.07
CA GLY A 427 13.09 10.25 -21.82
C GLY A 427 12.95 11.77 -21.97
N SER A 428 11.73 12.30 -22.13
CA SER A 428 11.52 13.75 -22.25
C SER A 428 11.96 14.47 -20.98
N VAL A 429 12.77 15.51 -21.12
CA VAL A 429 13.20 16.33 -19.98
C VAL A 429 12.05 17.23 -19.53
N LEU A 430 11.60 17.02 -18.30
CA LEU A 430 10.49 17.73 -17.68
C LEU A 430 10.96 19.01 -16.99
N ALA A 431 12.09 18.92 -16.28
CA ALA A 431 12.70 20.04 -15.58
C ALA A 431 14.19 19.79 -15.35
N THR A 432 14.95 20.88 -15.17
CA THR A 432 16.36 20.80 -14.77
C THR A 432 16.61 21.63 -13.52
N CYS A 433 17.59 21.23 -12.72
CA CYS A 433 18.01 21.99 -11.55
C CYS A 433 19.54 22.02 -11.41
N GLU A 434 20.12 23.20 -11.27
CA GLU A 434 21.47 23.35 -10.73
C GLU A 434 21.40 23.68 -9.25
N GLN A 435 21.98 22.82 -8.41
CA GLN A 435 21.97 22.94 -6.96
C GLN A 435 23.39 23.09 -6.42
N PHE A 436 23.60 24.11 -5.59
CA PHE A 436 24.88 24.36 -4.93
C PHE A 436 24.75 24.10 -3.44
N LEU A 437 25.59 23.21 -2.91
CA LEU A 437 25.64 22.82 -1.51
C LEU A 437 27.00 23.17 -0.89
N LEU A 438 26.98 23.50 0.39
CA LEU A 438 28.18 23.68 1.21
C LEU A 438 28.19 22.70 2.37
N HIS A 439 29.33 22.06 2.60
CA HIS A 439 29.55 21.27 3.80
C HIS A 439 29.74 22.17 5.02
N VAL A 440 29.07 21.82 6.13
CA VAL A 440 28.94 22.63 7.34
C VAL A 440 29.12 21.74 8.57
N ASN A 441 29.87 22.26 9.54
CA ASN A 441 29.90 21.73 10.90
C ASN A 441 28.66 22.25 11.65
N LEU A 442 27.80 21.34 12.12
CA LEU A 442 26.53 21.68 12.75
C LEU A 442 26.69 22.34 14.13
N GLU A 443 27.80 22.10 14.83
CA GLU A 443 28.11 22.73 16.12
C GLU A 443 28.53 24.19 15.94
N THR A 444 29.46 24.44 15.00
CA THR A 444 30.02 25.78 14.76
C THR A 444 29.18 26.60 13.78
N ARG A 445 28.28 25.94 13.03
CA ARG A 445 27.45 26.51 11.95
C ARG A 445 28.30 27.20 10.87
N LYS A 446 29.55 26.77 10.70
CA LYS A 446 30.51 27.29 9.72
C LYS A 446 30.82 26.23 8.68
N SER A 447 31.11 26.70 7.46
CA SER A 447 31.55 25.83 6.38
C SER A 447 32.92 25.23 6.70
N CYS A 448 33.10 23.93 6.52
CA CYS A 448 34.36 23.22 6.70
C CYS A 448 34.48 22.12 5.64
N ASP A 449 35.68 21.57 5.44
CA ASP A 449 35.83 20.44 4.54
C ASP A 449 35.14 19.17 5.12
N PRO A 450 34.68 18.24 4.27
CA PRO A 450 34.12 16.96 4.70
C PRO A 450 35.15 16.09 5.42
N GLU A 451 34.68 15.06 6.12
CA GLU A 451 35.59 14.02 6.61
C GLU A 451 36.17 13.22 5.44
N ARG A 452 37.41 12.75 5.57
CA ARG A 452 38.16 12.10 4.48
C ARG A 452 37.37 11.03 3.71
N PRO A 453 36.66 10.08 4.34
CA PRO A 453 35.90 9.08 3.59
C PRO A 453 34.83 9.67 2.67
N VAL A 454 34.15 10.73 3.13
CA VAL A 454 33.14 11.45 2.34
C VAL A 454 33.79 12.29 1.24
N GLU A 455 34.90 12.97 1.57
CA GLU A 455 35.67 13.76 0.61
C GLU A 455 36.22 12.88 -0.54
N ASP A 456 36.79 11.72 -0.21
CA ASP A 456 37.33 10.76 -1.18
C ASP A 456 36.22 10.21 -2.09
N ALA A 457 35.05 9.87 -1.53
CA ALA A 457 33.91 9.39 -2.30
C ALA A 457 33.32 10.47 -3.23
N ILE A 458 33.22 11.71 -2.75
CA ILE A 458 32.81 12.86 -3.58
C ILE A 458 33.77 13.02 -4.76
N LYS A 459 35.07 12.95 -4.50
CA LYS A 459 36.09 13.10 -5.53
C LYS A 459 36.03 11.98 -6.57
N GLU A 460 35.84 10.73 -6.15
CA GLU A 460 35.67 9.59 -7.07
C GLU A 460 34.50 9.82 -8.05
N ILE A 461 33.36 10.31 -7.55
CA ILE A 461 32.19 10.62 -8.39
C ILE A 461 32.44 11.85 -9.28
N ALA A 462 33.09 12.90 -8.76
CA ALA A 462 33.43 14.08 -9.53
C ALA A 462 34.37 13.73 -10.70
N ASP A 463 35.39 12.92 -10.44
CA ASP A 463 36.33 12.46 -11.46
C ASP A 463 35.61 11.61 -12.52
N ALA A 464 34.73 10.68 -12.11
CA ALA A 464 33.91 9.90 -13.04
C ALA A 464 33.05 10.82 -13.94
N HIS A 465 32.35 11.81 -13.39
CA HIS A 465 31.52 12.73 -14.15
C HIS A 465 32.31 13.74 -15.01
N GLY A 466 33.54 14.07 -14.63
CA GLY A 466 34.41 15.02 -15.34
C GLY A 466 34.93 14.53 -16.69
N HIS A 467 35.12 13.22 -16.86
CA HIS A 467 35.64 12.62 -18.11
C HIS A 467 34.60 12.52 -19.25
N GLY A 468 33.32 12.84 -18.99
CA GLY A 468 32.24 12.82 -20.00
C GLY A 468 32.10 14.10 -20.84
N ARG A 469 33.08 15.00 -20.84
CA ARG A 469 33.07 16.27 -21.60
C ARG A 469 33.74 16.21 -22.98
N GLU A 470 34.24 15.04 -23.39
CA GLU A 470 34.84 14.81 -24.71
C GLU A 470 34.10 13.72 -25.48
N SER A 471 32.86 14.00 -25.93
CA SER A 471 32.23 13.27 -27.04
C SER A 471 31.15 14.10 -27.69
#